data_AF-A0A7V4M3R8-F1
#
_entry.id   AF-A0A7V4M3R8-F1
#
_cell.length_a   1.000
_cell.length_b   1.000
_cell.length_c   1.000
_cell.angle_alpha   90.00
_cell.angle_beta   90.00
_cell.angle_gamma   90.00
#
_symmetry.space_group_name_H-M   'P 1'
#
loop_
_entity.id
_entity.type
_entity.pdbx_description
1 polymer ?
#
loop_
_entity_poly.entity_id
_entity_poly.type
_entity_poly.pdbx_seq_one_letter_code
_entity_poly.pdbx_strand_id
1 'polypeptide(L)'
;MADVRELLAPAANPGWWRTWKRQHQKAKQYREWASSIRIRSVRDGCDEREEQQDRKDRDELLRLAEVYDQSLARMGETLAALMQAELQCPTVAHKVFEPDAVDPLEASAYVKDVLAHLNAQSQTVAPAAAPPTSSDVPATETQAEYVFARDGDGWFIRAFGESGRFRDAKGFAYLAKLLANPDRPVLMTHLIDGPSDGMTADRARNEGLWTVWWSKQPMADKMAIASVKRRIAECNQGIEDAQQQEDPVVVEAITKEREGLFAYLREVAGLNDNPRYFDSDSLINKLRANISAALRRVYRTLRKSMATQTASHLEGAISAQKDGFIYRPSETMVWNVVL
;
A
#
# COMPACT_ATOMS: atom_id res chain seq x y z
N MET A 1 -24.74 -8.81 25.57
CA MET A 1 -24.30 -8.41 24.22
C MET A 1 -22.80 -8.15 24.31
N ALA A 2 -22.00 -8.72 23.40
CA ALA A 2 -20.55 -8.43 23.39
C ALA A 2 -20.34 -6.93 23.26
N ASP A 3 -19.32 -6.38 23.95
CA ASP A 3 -18.99 -4.97 23.83
C ASP A 3 -18.64 -4.68 22.35
N VAL A 4 -19.27 -3.66 21.77
CA VAL A 4 -19.05 -3.23 20.37
C VAL A 4 -17.56 -3.00 20.12
N ARG A 5 -16.80 -2.59 21.14
CA ARG A 5 -15.34 -2.42 21.08
C ARG A 5 -14.59 -3.74 20.88
N GLU A 6 -14.99 -4.81 21.56
CA GLU A 6 -14.36 -6.12 21.43
C GLU A 6 -14.58 -6.70 20.03
N LEU A 7 -15.79 -6.51 19.48
CA LEU A 7 -16.12 -6.94 18.12
C LEU A 7 -15.34 -6.18 17.04
N LEU A 8 -14.96 -4.93 17.31
CA LEU A 8 -14.22 -4.05 16.40
C LEU A 8 -12.69 -4.16 16.49
N ALA A 9 -12.16 -4.66 17.60
CA ALA A 9 -10.72 -4.77 17.82
C ALA A 9 -9.95 -5.48 16.67
N PRO A 10 -10.46 -6.56 16.04
CA PRO A 10 -9.79 -7.18 14.90
C PRO A 10 -9.67 -6.24 13.68
N ALA A 11 -10.71 -5.47 13.37
CA ALA A 11 -10.75 -4.56 12.23
C ALA A 11 -9.86 -3.31 12.42
N ALA A 12 -9.36 -3.05 13.62
CA ALA A 12 -8.31 -2.06 13.85
C ALA A 12 -6.95 -2.48 13.25
N ASN A 13 -6.76 -3.76 12.89
CA ASN A 13 -5.53 -4.25 12.27
C ASN A 13 -5.63 -4.27 10.73
N PRO A 14 -4.70 -3.65 9.98
CA PRO A 14 -4.68 -3.74 8.51
C PRO A 14 -4.62 -5.17 7.97
N GLY A 15 -4.03 -6.11 8.72
CA GLY A 15 -3.96 -7.52 8.36
C GLY A 15 -5.34 -8.20 8.29
N TRP A 16 -6.30 -7.74 9.10
CA TRP A 16 -7.67 -8.22 9.06
C TRP A 16 -8.35 -7.84 7.74
N TRP A 17 -8.24 -6.58 7.33
CA TRP A 17 -8.77 -6.08 6.05
C TRP A 17 -8.12 -6.72 4.82
N ARG A 18 -6.80 -7.00 4.87
CA ARG A 18 -6.11 -7.78 3.83
C ARG A 18 -6.65 -9.20 3.72
N THR A 19 -6.95 -9.82 4.86
CA THR A 19 -7.51 -11.17 4.92
C THR A 19 -8.93 -11.16 4.38
N TRP A 20 -9.78 -10.25 4.83
CA TRP A 20 -11.13 -10.04 4.33
C TRP A 20 -11.17 -9.86 2.81
N LYS A 21 -10.35 -8.96 2.26
CA LYS A 21 -10.22 -8.74 0.81
C LYS A 21 -9.79 -10.01 0.06
N ARG A 22 -8.82 -10.76 0.59
CA ARG A 22 -8.36 -12.01 -0.01
C ARG A 22 -9.45 -13.08 -0.02
N GLN A 23 -10.19 -13.25 1.08
CA GLN A 23 -11.29 -14.22 1.15
C GLN A 23 -12.41 -13.86 0.17
N HIS A 24 -12.75 -12.56 0.05
CA HIS A 24 -13.74 -12.08 -0.91
C HIS A 24 -13.31 -12.37 -2.37
N GLN A 25 -12.07 -12.08 -2.72
CA GLN A 25 -11.54 -12.37 -4.06
C GLN A 25 -11.53 -13.87 -4.37
N LYS A 26 -11.19 -14.72 -3.39
CA LYS A 26 -11.24 -16.17 -3.56
C LYS A 26 -12.65 -16.68 -3.77
N ALA A 27 -13.62 -16.25 -2.96
CA ALA A 27 -15.03 -16.64 -3.13
C ALA A 27 -15.53 -16.27 -4.54
N LYS A 28 -15.23 -15.05 -4.98
CA LYS A 28 -15.56 -14.56 -6.34
C LYS A 28 -14.92 -15.44 -7.43
N GLN A 29 -13.62 -15.72 -7.30
CA GLN A 29 -12.88 -16.56 -8.24
C GLN A 29 -13.45 -17.97 -8.37
N TYR A 30 -13.78 -18.62 -7.24
CA TYR A 30 -14.35 -19.97 -7.26
C TYR A 30 -15.73 -20.01 -7.94
N ARG A 31 -16.57 -18.98 -7.74
CA ARG A 31 -17.87 -18.87 -8.43
C ARG A 31 -17.73 -18.62 -9.93
N GLU A 32 -16.76 -17.79 -10.33
CA GLU A 32 -16.44 -17.54 -11.74
C GLU A 32 -15.96 -18.83 -12.42
N TRP A 33 -15.05 -19.58 -11.76
CA TRP A 33 -14.61 -20.88 -12.24
C TRP A 33 -15.75 -21.88 -12.35
N ALA A 34 -16.60 -22.00 -11.33
CA ALA A 34 -17.78 -22.87 -11.37
C ALA A 34 -18.73 -22.50 -12.52
N SER A 35 -18.90 -21.20 -12.78
CA SER A 35 -19.75 -20.70 -13.86
C SER A 35 -19.14 -20.90 -15.26
N SER A 36 -17.81 -20.99 -15.34
CA SER A 36 -17.09 -21.28 -16.59
C SER A 36 -17.10 -22.76 -16.97
N ILE A 37 -17.38 -23.66 -16.02
CA ILE A 37 -17.53 -25.09 -16.31
C ILE A 37 -18.79 -25.30 -17.11
N ARG A 38 -18.60 -25.59 -18.40
CA ARG A 38 -19.66 -26.08 -19.27
C ARG A 38 -19.87 -27.55 -19.00
N ILE A 39 -21.01 -27.91 -18.42
CA ILE A 39 -21.41 -29.32 -18.29
C ILE A 39 -21.67 -29.84 -19.69
N ARG A 40 -20.80 -30.72 -20.17
CA ARG A 40 -21.04 -31.45 -21.42
C ARG A 40 -22.17 -32.44 -21.16
N SER A 41 -23.14 -32.50 -22.06
CA SER A 41 -24.29 -33.38 -21.89
C SER A 41 -24.17 -34.63 -22.75
N VAL A 42 -24.85 -35.71 -22.36
CA VAL A 42 -25.01 -36.90 -23.22
C VAL A 42 -25.56 -36.56 -24.62
N ARG A 43 -26.35 -35.47 -24.75
CA ARG A 43 -26.86 -35.00 -26.05
C ARG A 43 -25.78 -34.43 -26.98
N ASP A 44 -24.61 -34.08 -26.45
CA ASP A 44 -23.46 -33.57 -27.19
C ASP A 44 -22.46 -34.69 -27.58
N GLY A 45 -22.81 -35.96 -27.32
CA GLY A 45 -21.94 -37.11 -27.60
C GLY A 45 -20.93 -37.44 -26.50
N CYS A 46 -21.06 -36.82 -25.31
CA CYS A 46 -20.23 -37.10 -24.13
C CYS A 46 -20.69 -38.38 -23.40
N ASP A 47 -19.76 -39.10 -22.77
CA ASP A 47 -20.09 -40.22 -21.86
C ASP A 47 -20.76 -39.65 -20.58
N GLU A 48 -21.73 -40.39 -20.01
CA GLU A 48 -22.36 -40.08 -18.73
C GLU A 48 -21.34 -39.88 -17.60
N ARG A 49 -20.19 -40.59 -17.66
CA ARG A 49 -19.10 -40.41 -16.70
C ARG A 49 -18.46 -39.02 -16.79
N GLU A 50 -18.31 -38.48 -18.00
CA GLU A 50 -17.73 -37.15 -18.22
C GLU A 50 -18.70 -36.06 -17.77
N GLU A 51 -20.01 -36.21 -18.07
CA GLU A 51 -21.05 -35.30 -17.55
C GLU A 51 -21.08 -35.32 -16.01
N GLN A 52 -20.97 -36.50 -15.38
CA GLN A 52 -20.90 -36.62 -13.93
C GLN A 52 -19.63 -35.98 -13.34
N GLN A 53 -18.50 -36.08 -14.04
CA GLN A 53 -17.25 -35.46 -13.60
C GLN A 53 -17.33 -33.93 -13.68
N ASP A 54 -17.82 -33.38 -14.80
CA ASP A 54 -18.02 -31.92 -14.97
C ASP A 54 -18.95 -31.35 -13.86
N ARG A 55 -20.00 -32.09 -13.48
CA ARG A 55 -20.88 -31.73 -12.36
C ARG A 55 -20.17 -31.76 -11.01
N LYS A 56 -19.38 -32.81 -10.74
CA LYS A 56 -18.60 -32.93 -9.49
C LYS A 56 -17.59 -31.79 -9.35
N ASP A 57 -16.88 -31.46 -10.42
CA ASP A 57 -15.87 -30.40 -10.41
C ASP A 57 -16.51 -29.03 -10.18
N ARG A 58 -17.66 -28.77 -10.80
CA ARG A 58 -18.44 -27.54 -10.55
C ARG A 58 -18.93 -27.46 -9.10
N ASP A 59 -19.51 -28.53 -8.58
CA ASP A 59 -20.05 -28.57 -7.23
C ASP A 59 -18.94 -28.42 -6.18
N GLU A 60 -17.75 -28.97 -6.44
CA GLU A 60 -16.58 -28.81 -5.57
C GLU A 60 -16.09 -27.36 -5.53
N LEU A 61 -16.05 -26.65 -6.67
CA LEU A 61 -15.73 -25.23 -6.70
C LEU A 61 -16.75 -24.38 -5.93
N LEU A 62 -18.04 -24.72 -6.01
CA LEU A 62 -19.09 -24.05 -5.23
C LEU A 62 -18.93 -24.32 -3.73
N ARG A 63 -18.57 -25.54 -3.31
CA ARG A 63 -18.24 -25.83 -1.91
C ARG A 63 -17.04 -25.02 -1.42
N LEU A 64 -16.01 -24.87 -2.24
CA LEU A 64 -14.86 -24.03 -1.89
C LEU A 64 -15.27 -22.57 -1.73
N ALA A 65 -16.12 -22.03 -2.62
CA ALA A 65 -16.66 -20.68 -2.49
C ALA A 65 -17.43 -20.49 -1.16
N GLU A 66 -18.28 -21.47 -0.81
CA GLU A 66 -19.07 -21.48 0.42
C GLU A 66 -18.20 -21.42 1.69
N VAL A 67 -17.05 -22.10 1.72
CA VAL A 67 -16.10 -22.00 2.85
C VAL A 67 -15.60 -20.57 3.06
N TYR A 68 -15.32 -19.85 1.96
CA TYR A 68 -14.89 -18.45 2.04
C TYR A 68 -16.06 -17.52 2.41
N ASP A 69 -17.27 -17.82 1.96
CA ASP A 69 -18.48 -17.07 2.33
C ASP A 69 -18.81 -17.20 3.82
N GLN A 70 -18.67 -18.40 4.41
CA GLN A 70 -18.82 -18.60 5.84
C GLN A 70 -17.77 -17.82 6.64
N SER A 71 -16.53 -17.75 6.14
CA SER A 71 -15.48 -16.91 6.73
C SER A 71 -15.83 -15.42 6.62
N LEU A 72 -16.44 -14.99 5.50
CA LEU A 72 -16.88 -13.60 5.29
C LEU A 72 -18.08 -13.24 6.18
N ALA A 73 -19.01 -14.17 6.39
CA ALA A 73 -20.15 -13.98 7.28
C ALA A 73 -19.72 -13.68 8.72
N ARG A 74 -18.73 -14.44 9.24
CA ARG A 74 -18.13 -14.17 10.56
C ARG A 74 -17.46 -12.80 10.64
N MET A 75 -16.81 -12.36 9.56
CA MET A 75 -16.23 -11.01 9.48
C MET A 75 -17.30 -9.92 9.31
N GLY A 76 -18.45 -10.26 8.73
CA GLY A 76 -19.62 -9.39 8.59
C GLY A 76 -20.22 -8.96 9.92
N GLU A 77 -20.13 -9.80 10.96
CA GLU A 77 -20.53 -9.43 12.32
C GLU A 77 -19.72 -8.24 12.86
N THR A 78 -18.40 -8.22 12.61
CA THR A 78 -17.52 -7.09 12.94
C THR A 78 -17.89 -5.83 12.14
N LEU A 79 -18.25 -5.97 10.86
CA LEU A 79 -18.68 -4.83 10.03
C LEU A 79 -20.04 -4.28 10.48
N ALA A 80 -20.97 -5.15 10.88
CA ALA A 80 -22.25 -4.73 11.45
C ALA A 80 -22.05 -4.00 12.79
N ALA A 81 -21.10 -4.46 13.62
CA ALA A 81 -20.71 -3.74 14.84
C ALA A 81 -20.11 -2.36 14.54
N LEU A 82 -19.38 -2.20 13.41
CA LEU A 82 -18.87 -0.91 12.96
C LEU A 82 -20.00 0.05 12.60
N MET A 83 -21.00 -0.42 11.85
CA MET A 83 -22.18 0.37 11.52
C MET A 83 -22.96 0.79 12.77
N GLN A 84 -23.06 -0.08 13.78
CA GLN A 84 -23.70 0.26 15.06
C GLN A 84 -22.88 1.28 15.86
N ALA A 85 -21.55 1.19 15.85
CA ALA A 85 -20.65 2.14 16.50
C ALA A 85 -20.74 3.54 15.87
N GLU A 86 -20.86 3.62 14.55
CA GLU A 86 -21.02 4.89 13.83
C GLU A 86 -22.29 5.64 14.24
N LEU A 87 -23.39 4.92 14.48
CA LEU A 87 -24.62 5.52 15.01
C LEU A 87 -24.44 6.14 16.41
N GLN A 88 -23.44 5.69 17.17
CA GLN A 88 -23.11 6.22 18.50
C GLN A 88 -22.08 7.37 18.44
N CYS A 89 -21.47 7.61 17.27
CA CYS A 89 -20.41 8.60 17.06
C CYS A 89 -20.81 9.65 16.00
N PRO A 90 -21.63 10.66 16.33
CA PRO A 90 -22.10 11.65 15.36
C PRO A 90 -20.98 12.52 14.74
N THR A 91 -19.77 12.48 15.30
CA THR A 91 -18.58 13.18 14.78
C THR A 91 -17.82 12.42 13.70
N VAL A 92 -18.06 11.12 13.52
CA VAL A 92 -17.38 10.30 12.50
C VAL A 92 -18.31 10.11 11.31
N ALA A 93 -17.85 10.49 10.11
CA ALA A 93 -18.64 10.33 8.89
C ALA A 93 -18.72 8.84 8.49
N HIS A 94 -19.95 8.33 8.34
CA HIS A 94 -20.23 6.95 7.91
C HIS A 94 -19.45 6.59 6.63
N LYS A 95 -18.82 5.42 6.62
CA LYS A 95 -17.98 4.98 5.51
C LYS A 95 -18.31 3.55 5.08
N VAL A 96 -18.71 3.41 3.82
CA VAL A 96 -18.93 2.09 3.19
C VAL A 96 -17.60 1.54 2.69
N PHE A 97 -17.28 0.32 3.06
CA PHE A 97 -16.08 -0.38 2.60
C PHE A 97 -16.44 -1.40 1.53
N GLU A 98 -16.10 -1.11 0.28
CA GLU A 98 -16.22 -2.06 -0.81
C GLU A 98 -15.03 -3.04 -0.84
N PRO A 99 -15.25 -4.36 -0.87
CA PRO A 99 -14.17 -5.35 -0.79
C PRO A 99 -13.08 -5.19 -1.86
N ASP A 100 -13.48 -4.85 -3.09
CA ASP A 100 -12.56 -4.76 -4.21
C ASP A 100 -11.77 -3.44 -4.19
N ALA A 101 -12.35 -2.36 -3.64
CA ALA A 101 -11.79 -1.02 -3.64
C ALA A 101 -11.14 -0.59 -2.32
N VAL A 102 -11.41 -1.27 -1.20
CA VAL A 102 -10.92 -0.87 0.12
C VAL A 102 -9.39 -0.88 0.20
N ASP A 103 -8.82 0.21 0.74
CA ASP A 103 -7.45 0.24 1.23
C ASP A 103 -7.41 -0.27 2.69
N PRO A 104 -6.72 -1.40 2.96
CA PRO A 104 -6.61 -1.96 4.31
C PRO A 104 -6.03 -1.03 5.38
N LEU A 105 -5.17 -0.07 4.99
CA LEU A 105 -4.58 0.89 5.92
C LEU A 105 -5.57 2.00 6.26
N GLU A 106 -6.30 2.48 5.27
CA GLU A 106 -7.33 3.50 5.44
C GLU A 106 -8.50 2.97 6.28
N ALA A 107 -8.97 1.76 5.99
CA ALA A 107 -10.05 1.13 6.75
C ALA A 107 -9.63 0.84 8.21
N SER A 108 -8.39 0.40 8.42
CA SER A 108 -7.82 0.22 9.76
C SER A 108 -7.71 1.54 10.53
N ALA A 109 -7.28 2.62 9.87
CA ALA A 109 -7.20 3.95 10.50
C ALA A 109 -8.59 4.45 10.89
N TYR A 110 -9.56 4.31 9.99
CA TYR A 110 -10.95 4.67 10.26
C TYR A 110 -11.54 3.93 11.46
N VAL A 111 -11.36 2.60 11.55
CA VAL A 111 -11.82 1.82 12.71
C VAL A 111 -11.13 2.27 14.02
N LYS A 112 -9.84 2.62 13.96
CA LYS A 112 -9.13 3.17 15.13
C LYS A 112 -9.70 4.51 15.58
N ASP A 113 -10.07 5.37 14.63
CA ASP A 113 -10.70 6.64 14.95
C ASP A 113 -12.07 6.43 15.59
N VAL A 114 -12.91 5.52 15.06
CA VAL A 114 -14.19 5.15 15.69
C VAL A 114 -13.99 4.63 17.11
N LEU A 115 -13.04 3.71 17.32
CA LEU A 115 -12.71 3.18 18.65
C LEU A 115 -12.22 4.28 19.61
N ALA A 116 -11.41 5.23 19.13
CA ALA A 116 -10.94 6.34 19.94
C ALA A 116 -12.08 7.26 20.40
N HIS A 117 -13.05 7.55 19.52
CA HIS A 117 -14.24 8.34 19.87
C HIS A 117 -15.12 7.62 20.90
N LEU A 118 -15.38 6.32 20.70
CA LEU A 118 -16.13 5.51 21.66
C LEU A 118 -15.45 5.50 23.04
N ASN A 119 -14.12 5.44 23.10
CA ASN A 119 -13.36 5.48 24.36
C ASN A 119 -13.41 6.86 25.02
N ALA A 120 -13.30 7.94 24.24
CA ALA A 120 -13.37 9.31 24.74
C ALA A 120 -14.76 9.64 25.33
N GLN A 121 -15.85 9.17 24.71
CA GLN A 121 -17.21 9.32 25.22
C GLN A 121 -17.43 8.63 26.58
N SER A 122 -16.65 7.59 26.90
CA SER A 122 -16.69 6.95 28.23
C SER A 122 -15.83 7.63 29.29
N GLN A 123 -14.97 8.58 28.92
CA GLN A 123 -14.03 9.25 29.83
C GLN A 123 -14.43 10.70 30.18
N THR A 124 -15.52 11.23 29.62
CA THR A 124 -16.01 12.57 29.96
C THR A 124 -16.74 12.62 31.31
N VAL A 125 -15.96 12.72 32.39
CA VAL A 125 -16.37 13.31 33.68
C VAL A 125 -15.27 14.31 34.11
N ALA A 126 -15.59 15.61 34.05
CA ALA A 126 -15.00 16.78 34.76
C ALA A 126 -13.70 17.50 34.26
N PRO A 127 -13.53 18.83 34.50
CA PRO A 127 -13.04 19.78 33.47
C PRO A 127 -11.82 20.67 33.79
N ALA A 128 -11.30 21.30 32.71
CA ALA A 128 -10.69 22.63 32.50
C ALA A 128 -9.81 23.35 33.58
N ALA A 129 -8.60 23.76 33.17
CA ALA A 129 -7.92 24.99 33.63
C ALA A 129 -6.89 25.51 32.59
N ALA A 130 -6.81 26.83 32.44
CA ALA A 130 -6.00 27.58 31.46
C ALA A 130 -4.85 28.38 32.20
N PRO A 131 -4.01 29.20 31.52
CA PRO A 131 -2.54 29.19 31.64
C PRO A 131 -1.94 30.42 32.38
N PRO A 132 -0.60 30.58 32.42
CA PRO A 132 -0.02 31.92 32.50
C PRO A 132 1.11 32.24 31.48
N THR A 133 0.99 33.46 30.96
CA THR A 133 1.97 34.45 30.40
C THR A 133 3.08 34.81 31.43
N SER A 134 4.24 35.43 31.19
CA SER A 134 4.83 36.25 30.11
C SER A 134 6.33 36.60 30.44
N SER A 135 7.01 37.27 29.49
CA SER A 135 8.10 38.29 29.61
C SER A 135 9.55 37.84 29.30
N ASP A 136 10.51 38.65 28.78
CA ASP A 136 10.58 39.75 27.78
C ASP A 136 12.10 40.06 27.50
N VAL A 137 12.48 40.36 26.22
CA VAL A 137 13.65 41.06 25.56
C VAL A 137 15.16 40.97 26.02
N PRO A 138 16.22 41.29 25.19
CA PRO A 138 16.30 42.09 23.93
C PRO A 138 17.19 41.55 22.74
N ALA A 139 17.21 42.37 21.66
CA ALA A 139 17.68 42.15 20.27
C ALA A 139 19.21 42.16 20.00
N THR A 140 19.65 41.54 18.88
CA THR A 140 20.25 42.20 17.69
C THR A 140 20.85 41.17 16.73
N GLU A 141 20.27 41.09 15.53
CA GLU A 141 20.81 40.72 14.21
C GLU A 141 19.59 40.26 13.41
N THR A 142 19.37 40.78 12.19
CA THR A 142 18.29 40.32 11.31
C THR A 142 18.64 38.93 10.76
N GLN A 143 18.67 37.98 11.68
CA GLN A 143 18.83 36.57 11.47
C GLN A 143 17.54 36.07 10.81
N ALA A 144 17.66 35.47 9.62
CA ALA A 144 16.51 34.91 8.91
C ALA A 144 15.64 34.10 9.88
N GLU A 145 14.35 34.44 9.92
CA GLU A 145 13.37 33.91 10.88
C GLU A 145 13.19 32.39 10.72
N TYR A 146 13.38 31.89 9.51
CA TYR A 146 13.29 30.48 9.13
C TYR A 146 14.61 30.02 8.50
N VAL A 147 15.42 29.25 9.23
CA VAL A 147 16.68 28.66 8.76
C VAL A 147 16.64 27.16 8.86
N PHE A 148 17.06 26.50 7.80
CA PHE A 148 17.33 25.07 7.76
C PHE A 148 18.71 24.87 7.14
N ALA A 149 19.73 24.73 7.98
CA ALA A 149 21.12 24.72 7.55
C ALA A 149 21.80 23.41 7.95
N ARG A 150 22.73 22.94 7.13
CA ARG A 150 23.65 21.88 7.53
C ARG A 150 24.68 22.43 8.51
N ASP A 151 24.88 21.72 9.61
CA ASP A 151 25.77 22.11 10.70
C ASP A 151 26.67 20.92 11.07
N GLY A 152 27.83 20.84 10.42
CA GLY A 152 28.75 19.70 10.52
C GLY A 152 28.09 18.37 10.11
N ASP A 153 28.07 17.41 11.02
CA ASP A 153 27.44 16.08 10.85
C ASP A 153 25.93 16.09 11.19
N GLY A 154 25.31 17.26 11.20
CA GLY A 154 23.93 17.46 11.62
C GLY A 154 23.22 18.59 10.91
N TRP A 155 22.10 19.00 11.48
CA TRP A 155 21.20 20.02 10.96
C TRP A 155 20.91 21.06 12.03
N PHE A 156 21.01 22.34 11.67
CA PHE A 156 20.55 23.46 12.46
C PHE A 156 19.21 23.96 11.92
N ILE A 157 18.24 24.11 12.82
CA ILE A 157 16.91 24.58 12.48
C ILE A 157 16.56 25.75 13.39
N ARG A 158 16.07 26.84 12.80
CA ARG A 158 15.48 27.98 13.50
C ARG A 158 14.17 28.35 12.84
N ALA A 159 13.08 28.39 13.58
CA ALA A 159 11.75 28.78 13.10
C ALA A 159 10.87 29.12 14.30
N PHE A 160 9.91 30.04 14.14
CA PHE A 160 8.94 30.38 15.19
C PHE A 160 9.58 30.79 16.54
N GLY A 161 10.76 31.40 16.52
CA GLY A 161 11.52 31.72 17.75
C GLY A 161 12.14 30.50 18.45
N GLU A 162 11.93 29.29 17.95
CA GLU A 162 12.55 28.04 18.40
C GLU A 162 13.85 27.81 17.60
N SER A 163 14.89 27.27 18.24
CA SER A 163 16.09 26.82 17.52
C SER A 163 16.72 25.57 18.13
N GLY A 164 17.37 24.75 17.31
CA GLY A 164 17.99 23.51 17.76
C GLY A 164 18.95 22.88 16.75
N ARG A 165 19.85 22.05 17.27
CA ARG A 165 20.78 21.22 16.48
C ARG A 165 20.36 19.77 16.56
N PHE A 166 20.37 19.10 15.41
CA PHE A 166 19.86 17.75 15.22
C PHE A 166 20.93 16.88 14.57
N ARG A 167 21.05 15.63 15.03
CA ARG A 167 21.92 14.65 14.38
C ARG A 167 21.40 14.34 12.98
N ASP A 168 22.30 14.11 12.03
CA ASP A 168 21.90 13.74 10.68
C ASP A 168 21.02 12.49 10.65
N ALA A 169 19.95 12.58 9.87
CA ALA A 169 19.04 11.51 9.58
C ALA A 169 18.42 11.74 8.20
N LYS A 170 18.14 10.66 7.48
CA LYS A 170 17.57 10.70 6.12
C LYS A 170 16.33 11.60 6.00
N GLY A 171 15.50 11.68 7.03
CA GLY A 171 14.32 12.53 7.03
C GLY A 171 14.64 14.03 7.01
N PHE A 172 15.73 14.48 7.63
CA PHE A 172 16.15 15.89 7.58
C PHE A 172 16.68 16.26 6.19
N ALA A 173 17.39 15.35 5.51
CA ALA A 173 17.77 15.53 4.12
C ALA A 173 16.56 15.62 3.18
N TYR A 174 15.49 14.85 3.43
CA TYR A 174 14.23 14.97 2.68
C TYR A 174 13.56 16.33 2.92
N LEU A 175 13.52 16.79 4.18
CA LEU A 175 12.99 18.12 4.51
C LEU A 175 13.78 19.23 3.81
N ALA A 176 15.11 19.16 3.80
CA ALA A 176 15.94 20.16 3.14
C ALA A 176 15.54 20.35 1.66
N LYS A 177 15.33 19.24 0.94
CA LYS A 177 14.90 19.25 -0.47
C LYS A 177 13.49 19.80 -0.66
N LEU A 178 12.56 19.48 0.25
CA LEU A 178 11.19 19.97 0.19
C LEU A 178 11.09 21.46 0.53
N LEU A 179 11.84 21.92 1.54
CA LEU A 179 11.88 23.32 1.95
C LEU A 179 12.59 24.21 0.92
N ALA A 180 13.55 23.67 0.17
CA ALA A 180 14.17 24.36 -0.96
C ALA A 180 13.23 24.52 -2.18
N ASN A 181 12.12 23.78 -2.22
CA ASN A 181 11.16 23.78 -3.32
C ASN A 181 9.71 23.99 -2.83
N PRO A 182 9.38 25.15 -2.24
CA PRO A 182 8.03 25.45 -1.80
C PRO A 182 7.06 25.46 -2.99
N ASP A 183 5.84 24.96 -2.76
CA ASP A 183 4.74 24.84 -3.73
C ASP A 183 5.04 24.00 -4.98
N ARG A 184 6.18 23.29 -4.99
CA ARG A 184 6.58 22.41 -6.10
C ARG A 184 6.69 20.96 -5.62
N PRO A 185 6.09 20.00 -6.34
CA PRO A 185 6.24 18.60 -6.01
C PRO A 185 7.66 18.10 -6.31
N VAL A 186 8.27 17.40 -5.35
CA VAL A 186 9.56 16.71 -5.50
C VAL A 186 9.30 15.20 -5.64
N LEU A 187 9.80 14.58 -6.69
CA LEU A 187 9.59 13.14 -6.92
C LEU A 187 10.28 12.29 -5.84
N MET A 188 9.69 11.14 -5.53
CA MET A 188 10.21 10.24 -4.48
C MET A 188 11.63 9.72 -4.78
N THR A 189 11.96 9.50 -6.05
CA THR A 189 13.31 9.11 -6.49
C THR A 189 14.33 10.18 -6.16
N HIS A 190 14.04 11.44 -6.50
CA HIS A 190 14.90 12.58 -6.18
C HIS A 190 15.03 12.83 -4.67
N LEU A 191 14.05 12.45 -3.85
CA LEU A 191 14.18 12.52 -2.40
C LEU A 191 15.21 11.50 -1.89
N ILE A 192 15.19 10.28 -2.43
CA ILE A 192 15.99 9.14 -1.96
C ILE A 192 17.42 9.16 -2.51
N ASP A 193 17.61 9.58 -3.76
CA ASP A 193 18.94 9.72 -4.34
C ASP A 193 19.68 10.89 -3.68
N GLY A 194 20.98 10.77 -3.47
CA GLY A 194 21.85 11.81 -2.90
C GLY A 194 21.78 13.14 -3.67
N PRO A 195 22.52 14.19 -3.26
CA PRO A 195 22.33 15.55 -3.78
C PRO A 195 22.37 15.55 -5.31
N SER A 196 21.18 15.69 -5.91
CA SER A 196 21.02 15.88 -7.34
C SER A 196 20.80 17.38 -7.52
N ASP A 197 21.68 18.00 -8.30
CA ASP A 197 21.62 19.40 -8.67
C ASP A 197 20.21 19.78 -9.13
N GLY A 198 19.45 20.46 -8.26
CA GLY A 198 18.32 21.34 -8.58
C GLY A 198 17.26 20.82 -9.56
N MET A 199 17.16 19.51 -9.79
CA MET A 199 16.33 18.96 -10.87
C MET A 199 14.87 18.88 -10.39
N THR A 200 14.11 19.91 -10.72
CA THR A 200 12.68 20.01 -10.39
C THR A 200 11.83 19.10 -11.30
N ALA A 201 10.67 18.67 -10.82
CA ALA A 201 9.72 17.88 -11.62
C ALA A 201 9.35 18.57 -12.95
N ASP A 202 9.26 19.90 -12.96
CA ASP A 202 8.99 20.71 -14.15
C ASP A 202 10.16 20.74 -15.13
N ARG A 203 11.40 20.78 -14.62
CA ARG A 203 12.62 20.71 -15.45
C ARG A 203 12.81 19.31 -16.04
N ALA A 204 12.59 18.26 -15.25
CA ALA A 204 12.58 16.88 -15.74
C ALA A 204 11.48 16.63 -16.79
N ARG A 205 10.34 17.32 -16.68
CA ARG A 205 9.25 17.31 -17.66
C ARG A 205 9.62 18.04 -18.95
N ASN A 206 10.25 19.20 -18.85
CA ASN A 206 10.68 20.01 -20.01
C ASN A 206 11.88 19.40 -20.75
N GLU A 207 12.75 18.66 -20.06
CA GLU A 207 13.89 17.95 -20.66
C GLU A 207 13.51 16.56 -21.21
N GLY A 208 12.21 16.22 -21.26
CA GLY A 208 11.73 14.94 -21.82
C GLY A 208 12.14 13.71 -21.01
N LEU A 209 12.70 13.90 -19.81
CA LEU A 209 13.13 12.83 -18.90
C LEU A 209 11.95 12.16 -18.18
N TRP A 210 10.73 12.63 -18.41
CA TRP A 210 9.52 12.00 -17.89
C TRP A 210 9.18 10.79 -18.75
N THR A 211 9.81 9.64 -18.47
CA THR A 211 9.30 8.26 -18.69
C THR A 211 10.34 7.14 -18.53
N VAL A 212 11.64 7.43 -18.42
CA VAL A 212 12.69 6.41 -18.68
C VAL A 212 13.11 5.52 -17.49
N TRP A 213 12.36 5.43 -16.37
CA TRP A 213 12.69 4.41 -15.34
C TRP A 213 11.50 3.70 -14.67
N TRP A 214 10.26 3.93 -15.07
CA TRP A 214 9.13 3.13 -14.57
C TRP A 214 8.22 2.69 -15.71
N SER A 215 8.83 2.25 -16.82
CA SER A 215 8.07 1.60 -17.88
C SER A 215 7.37 0.37 -17.30
N LYS A 216 6.08 0.23 -17.61
CA LYS A 216 5.33 -1.03 -17.46
C LYS A 216 5.92 -2.03 -18.45
N GLN A 217 7.17 -2.43 -18.24
CA GLN A 217 7.81 -3.42 -19.08
C GLN A 217 7.24 -4.78 -18.68
N PRO A 218 6.65 -5.52 -19.63
CA PRO A 218 6.18 -6.86 -19.35
C PRO A 218 7.39 -7.76 -19.03
N MET A 219 7.25 -8.62 -18.01
CA MET A 219 8.30 -9.56 -17.59
C MET A 219 8.59 -10.61 -18.68
N ALA A 220 7.63 -10.87 -19.57
CA ALA A 220 7.80 -11.67 -20.78
C ALA A 220 6.85 -11.18 -21.89
N ASP A 221 7.20 -11.40 -23.16
CA ASP A 221 6.27 -11.19 -24.29
C ASP A 221 5.19 -12.30 -24.30
N LYS A 222 3.98 -11.98 -24.78
CA LYS A 222 2.92 -12.95 -25.12
C LYS A 222 3.43 -14.08 -26.03
N MET A 223 4.32 -13.81 -26.97
CA MET A 223 4.94 -14.84 -27.81
C MET A 223 5.77 -15.84 -26.98
N ALA A 224 6.51 -15.36 -25.99
CA ALA A 224 7.28 -16.22 -25.08
C ALA A 224 6.36 -17.06 -24.20
N ILE A 225 5.29 -16.48 -23.66
CA ILE A 225 4.27 -17.20 -22.87
C ILE A 225 3.61 -18.30 -23.71
N ALA A 226 3.23 -17.99 -24.95
CA ALA A 226 2.61 -18.97 -25.86
C ALA A 226 3.57 -20.11 -26.22
N SER A 227 4.86 -19.81 -26.43
CA SER A 227 5.90 -20.83 -26.70
C SER A 227 6.09 -21.78 -25.52
N VAL A 228 6.12 -21.25 -24.28
CA VAL A 228 6.25 -22.07 -23.07
C VAL A 228 5.01 -22.94 -22.87
N LYS A 229 3.80 -22.44 -23.14
CA LYS A 229 2.57 -23.24 -23.09
C LYS A 229 2.56 -24.39 -24.09
N ARG A 230 3.00 -24.12 -25.33
CA ARG A 230 3.14 -25.16 -26.35
C ARG A 230 4.11 -26.25 -25.86
N ARG A 231 5.24 -25.85 -25.30
CA ARG A 231 6.23 -26.78 -24.75
C ARG A 231 5.67 -27.62 -23.59
N ILE A 232 4.87 -27.04 -22.71
CA ILE A 232 4.17 -27.79 -21.65
C ILE A 232 3.23 -28.85 -22.23
N ALA A 233 2.51 -28.52 -23.32
CA ALA A 233 1.63 -29.48 -24.00
C ALA A 233 2.43 -30.62 -24.66
N GLU A 234 3.55 -30.30 -25.30
CA GLU A 234 4.50 -31.29 -25.83
C GLU A 234 5.06 -32.20 -24.72
N CYS A 235 5.42 -31.64 -23.56
CA CYS A 235 5.86 -32.43 -22.41
C CYS A 235 4.77 -33.37 -21.89
N ASN A 236 3.50 -32.95 -21.88
CA ASN A 236 2.40 -33.83 -21.47
C ASN A 236 2.24 -35.02 -22.43
N GLN A 237 2.27 -34.77 -23.74
CA GLN A 237 2.24 -35.83 -24.75
C GLN A 237 3.46 -36.76 -24.61
N GLY A 238 4.66 -36.20 -24.44
CA GLY A 238 5.87 -36.99 -24.25
C GLY A 238 5.87 -37.84 -22.97
N ILE A 239 5.19 -37.40 -21.91
CA ILE A 239 4.99 -38.22 -20.70
C ILE A 239 4.05 -39.40 -20.99
N GLU A 240 2.94 -39.17 -21.70
CA GLU A 240 2.00 -40.23 -22.08
C GLU A 240 2.68 -41.27 -22.99
N ASP A 241 3.45 -40.83 -23.99
CA ASP A 241 4.19 -41.72 -24.88
C ASP A 241 5.26 -42.54 -24.14
N ALA A 242 6.02 -41.90 -23.25
CA ALA A 242 7.06 -42.57 -22.47
C ALA A 242 6.47 -43.56 -21.44
N GLN A 243 5.27 -43.28 -20.91
CA GLN A 243 4.54 -44.21 -20.06
C GLN A 243 4.08 -45.46 -20.83
N GLN A 244 3.64 -45.30 -22.09
CA GLN A 244 3.28 -46.44 -22.94
C GLN A 244 4.48 -47.33 -23.32
N GLN A 245 5.68 -46.74 -23.37
CA GLN A 245 6.93 -47.45 -23.65
C GLN A 245 7.60 -48.04 -22.40
N GLU A 246 6.98 -47.88 -21.22
CA GLU A 246 7.51 -48.33 -19.92
C GLU A 246 8.93 -47.82 -19.61
N ASP A 247 9.28 -46.60 -20.05
CA ASP A 247 10.58 -45.97 -19.76
C ASP A 247 10.45 -44.92 -18.63
N PRO A 248 10.68 -45.30 -17.36
CA PRO A 248 10.53 -44.40 -16.22
C PRO A 248 11.57 -43.27 -16.18
N VAL A 249 12.74 -43.47 -16.79
CA VAL A 249 13.83 -42.47 -16.79
C VAL A 249 13.45 -41.29 -17.69
N VAL A 250 12.84 -41.59 -18.84
CA VAL A 250 12.34 -40.56 -19.76
C VAL A 250 11.13 -39.83 -19.16
N VAL A 251 10.22 -40.55 -18.48
CA VAL A 251 9.08 -39.93 -17.76
C VAL A 251 9.55 -38.93 -16.70
N GLU A 252 10.54 -39.29 -15.89
CA GLU A 252 11.07 -38.40 -14.85
C GLU A 252 11.72 -37.14 -15.44
N ALA A 253 12.52 -37.30 -16.49
CA ALA A 253 13.20 -36.19 -17.16
C ALA A 253 12.21 -35.17 -17.75
N ILE A 254 11.18 -35.63 -18.48
CA ILE A 254 10.17 -34.75 -19.10
C ILE A 254 9.28 -34.11 -18.03
N THR A 255 8.98 -34.83 -16.94
CA THR A 255 8.22 -34.28 -15.81
C THR A 255 8.96 -33.11 -15.16
N LYS A 256 10.28 -33.25 -14.95
CA LYS A 256 11.11 -32.19 -14.38
C LYS A 256 11.19 -30.95 -15.28
N GLU A 257 11.31 -31.15 -16.60
CA GLU A 257 11.24 -30.06 -17.58
C GLU A 257 9.89 -29.32 -17.48
N ARG A 258 8.79 -30.06 -17.45
CA ARG A 258 7.43 -29.51 -17.32
C ARG A 258 7.25 -28.69 -16.03
N GLU A 259 7.75 -29.18 -14.91
CA GLU A 259 7.69 -28.46 -13.63
C GLU A 259 8.47 -27.14 -13.67
N GLY A 260 9.66 -27.15 -14.28
CA GLY A 260 10.44 -25.92 -14.51
C GLY A 260 9.70 -24.90 -15.37
N LEU A 261 9.04 -25.35 -16.44
CA LEU A 261 8.24 -24.49 -17.30
C LEU A 261 7.00 -23.92 -16.59
N PHE A 262 6.34 -24.70 -15.72
CA PHE A 262 5.25 -24.20 -14.87
C PHE A 262 5.75 -23.16 -13.85
N ALA A 263 6.91 -23.37 -13.25
CA ALA A 263 7.50 -22.41 -12.31
C ALA A 263 7.79 -21.07 -13.02
N TYR A 264 8.41 -21.12 -14.20
CA TYR A 264 8.64 -19.94 -15.03
C TYR A 264 7.33 -19.22 -15.40
N LEU A 265 6.31 -19.97 -15.83
CA LEU A 265 5.03 -19.38 -16.25
C LEU A 265 4.29 -18.69 -15.09
N ARG A 266 4.39 -19.21 -13.86
CA ARG A 266 3.85 -18.56 -12.65
C ARG A 266 4.54 -17.22 -12.35
N GLU A 267 5.82 -17.11 -12.66
CA GLU A 267 6.64 -15.92 -12.41
C GLU A 267 6.36 -14.81 -13.42
N VAL A 268 6.20 -15.14 -14.70
CA VAL A 268 6.12 -14.14 -15.78
C VAL A 268 4.70 -13.86 -16.28
N ALA A 269 3.74 -14.78 -16.08
CA ALA A 269 2.37 -14.62 -16.54
C ALA A 269 1.38 -14.36 -15.39
N GLY A 270 0.45 -13.44 -15.64
CA GLY A 270 -0.71 -13.14 -14.81
C GLY A 270 -1.96 -13.87 -15.30
N LEU A 271 -3.13 -13.44 -14.84
CA LEU A 271 -4.42 -13.96 -15.32
C LEU A 271 -4.58 -13.74 -16.84
N ASN A 272 -5.19 -14.71 -17.53
CA ASN A 272 -5.52 -14.67 -18.97
C ASN A 272 -4.33 -14.40 -19.91
N ASP A 273 -3.15 -14.98 -19.62
CA ASP A 273 -1.95 -14.87 -20.46
C ASP A 273 -1.41 -13.45 -20.64
N ASN A 274 -1.88 -12.54 -19.79
CA ASN A 274 -1.27 -11.22 -19.72
C ASN A 274 0.05 -11.33 -18.96
N PRO A 275 1.14 -10.81 -19.53
CA PRO A 275 2.40 -10.79 -18.81
C PRO A 275 2.27 -9.96 -17.54
N ARG A 276 2.91 -10.43 -16.47
CA ARG A 276 3.12 -9.62 -15.28
C ARG A 276 4.02 -8.45 -15.67
N TYR A 277 3.73 -7.28 -15.14
CA TYR A 277 4.54 -6.10 -15.33
C TYR A 277 5.45 -5.93 -14.13
N PHE A 278 6.62 -5.30 -14.32
CA PHE A 278 7.39 -4.80 -13.17
C PHE A 278 6.46 -3.95 -12.29
N ASP A 279 6.34 -4.32 -11.01
CA ASP A 279 5.37 -3.77 -10.07
C ASP A 279 5.78 -2.35 -9.61
N SER A 280 5.62 -1.40 -10.53
CA SER A 280 5.86 0.03 -10.36
C SER A 280 5.12 0.59 -9.14
N ASP A 281 3.88 0.15 -8.96
CA ASP A 281 2.95 0.70 -7.98
C ASP A 281 3.29 0.21 -6.57
N SER A 282 3.69 -1.07 -6.41
CA SER A 282 4.22 -1.59 -5.15
C SER A 282 5.50 -0.89 -4.72
N LEU A 283 6.40 -0.58 -5.66
CA LEU A 283 7.62 0.14 -5.35
C LEU A 283 7.32 1.59 -4.93
N ILE A 284 6.48 2.32 -5.67
CA ILE A 284 6.04 3.69 -5.31
C ILE A 284 5.39 3.70 -3.92
N ASN A 285 4.51 2.74 -3.63
CA ASN A 285 3.86 2.64 -2.33
C ASN A 285 4.86 2.36 -1.19
N LYS A 286 5.87 1.51 -1.43
CA LYS A 286 6.96 1.27 -0.47
C LYS A 286 7.81 2.52 -0.24
N LEU A 287 8.15 3.26 -1.30
CA LEU A 287 8.91 4.50 -1.20
C LEU A 287 8.13 5.57 -0.43
N ARG A 288 6.84 5.77 -0.77
CA ARG A 288 5.95 6.69 -0.05
C ARG A 288 5.89 6.34 1.44
N ALA A 289 5.70 5.07 1.77
CA ALA A 289 5.65 4.63 3.17
C ALA A 289 6.97 4.87 3.92
N ASN A 290 8.11 4.61 3.28
CA ASN A 290 9.44 4.82 3.85
C ASN A 290 9.73 6.32 4.08
N ILE A 291 9.49 7.16 3.08
CA ILE A 291 9.66 8.62 3.18
C ILE A 291 8.75 9.19 4.27
N SER A 292 7.46 8.83 4.27
CA SER A 292 6.52 9.27 5.31
C SER A 292 6.94 8.80 6.71
N ALA A 293 7.50 7.60 6.85
CA ALA A 293 8.02 7.13 8.13
C ALA A 293 9.26 7.92 8.58
N ALA A 294 10.16 8.26 7.65
CA ALA A 294 11.33 9.10 7.93
C ALA A 294 10.93 10.51 8.37
N LEU A 295 9.98 11.14 7.67
CA LEU A 295 9.43 12.46 8.02
C LEU A 295 8.75 12.43 9.39
N ARG A 296 7.89 11.43 9.67
CA ARG A 296 7.27 11.26 10.99
C ARG A 296 8.28 11.12 12.13
N ARG A 297 9.42 10.45 11.88
CA ARG A 297 10.51 10.36 12.87
C ARG A 297 11.11 11.74 13.13
N VAL A 298 11.32 12.55 12.10
CA VAL A 298 11.80 13.93 12.25
C VAL A 298 10.82 14.78 13.04
N TYR A 299 9.53 14.76 12.71
CA TYR A 299 8.52 15.53 13.46
C TYR A 299 8.51 15.16 14.94
N ARG A 300 8.67 13.87 15.25
CA ARG A 300 8.78 13.40 16.63
C ARG A 300 10.06 13.90 17.30
N THR A 301 11.19 13.93 16.59
CA THR A 301 12.45 14.47 17.10
C THR A 301 12.33 15.96 17.40
N LEU A 302 11.74 16.74 16.49
CA LEU A 302 11.49 18.18 16.67
C LEU A 302 10.60 18.47 17.89
N ARG A 303 9.50 17.72 18.06
CA ARG A 303 8.62 17.84 19.24
C ARG A 303 9.34 17.55 20.55
N LYS A 304 10.27 16.59 20.55
CA LYS A 304 11.04 16.23 21.76
C LYS A 304 12.07 17.29 22.14
N SER A 305 12.55 18.09 21.19
CA SER A 305 13.59 19.09 21.40
C SER A 305 13.03 20.51 21.56
N MET A 306 11.79 20.66 22.03
CA MET A 306 11.09 21.95 22.20
C MET A 306 10.79 22.72 20.89
N ALA A 307 10.88 22.08 19.72
CA ALA A 307 10.52 22.68 18.43
C ALA A 307 9.11 22.24 17.97
N THR A 308 8.10 22.48 18.81
CA THR A 308 6.76 21.86 18.64
C THR A 308 5.94 22.59 17.60
N GLN A 309 6.06 23.91 17.51
CA GLN A 309 5.38 24.71 16.50
C GLN A 309 5.95 24.40 15.11
N THR A 310 7.27 24.31 15.02
CA THR A 310 7.98 23.90 13.79
C THR A 310 7.51 22.53 13.29
N ALA A 311 7.40 21.54 14.17
CA ALA A 311 6.95 20.21 13.80
C ALA A 311 5.49 20.18 13.29
N SER A 312 4.60 20.92 13.95
CA SER A 312 3.19 20.99 13.59
C SER A 312 2.96 21.67 12.24
N HIS A 313 3.71 22.74 11.96
CA HIS A 313 3.71 23.40 10.65
C HIS A 313 4.14 22.45 9.54
N LEU A 314 5.31 21.81 9.68
CA LEU A 314 5.85 20.92 8.65
C LEU A 314 4.94 19.72 8.39
N GLU A 315 4.33 19.15 9.43
CA GLU A 315 3.40 18.02 9.29
C GLU A 315 2.10 18.42 8.59
N GLY A 316 1.58 19.63 8.82
CA GLY A 316 0.39 20.14 8.14
C GLY A 316 0.65 20.63 6.70
N ALA A 317 1.86 21.16 6.45
CA ALA A 317 2.24 21.76 5.18
C ALA A 317 2.80 20.75 4.16
N ILE A 318 3.32 19.60 4.60
CA ILE A 318 3.88 18.58 3.70
C ILE A 318 2.84 17.51 3.38
N SER A 319 2.49 17.37 2.11
CA SER A 319 1.54 16.36 1.64
C SER A 319 2.16 15.39 0.65
N ALA A 320 1.72 14.12 0.73
CA ALA A 320 2.07 13.11 -0.26
C ALA A 320 1.21 13.29 -1.51
N GLN A 321 1.84 13.20 -2.68
CA GLN A 321 1.21 13.19 -4.00
C GLN A 321 1.37 11.80 -4.64
N LYS A 322 0.83 11.63 -5.86
CA LYS A 322 0.91 10.38 -6.61
C LYS A 322 2.36 9.88 -6.73
N ASP A 323 3.27 10.73 -7.22
CA ASP A 323 4.65 10.35 -7.55
C ASP A 323 5.72 11.10 -6.71
N GLY A 324 5.29 11.87 -5.69
CA GLY A 324 6.18 12.77 -4.95
C GLY A 324 5.60 13.29 -3.64
N PHE A 325 6.30 14.25 -3.04
CA PHE A 325 5.85 15.03 -1.88
C PHE A 325 5.94 16.52 -2.21
N ILE A 326 5.03 17.32 -1.66
CA ILE A 326 4.98 18.76 -1.86
C ILE A 326 4.90 19.45 -0.51
N TYR A 327 5.64 20.55 -0.36
CA TYR A 327 5.56 21.46 0.77
C TYR A 327 4.74 22.69 0.38
N ARG A 328 3.61 22.92 1.06
CA ARG A 328 2.72 24.08 0.87
C ARG A 328 2.58 24.84 2.20
N PRO A 329 3.36 25.90 2.41
CA PRO A 329 3.25 26.68 3.64
C PRO A 329 1.92 27.42 3.72
N SER A 330 1.30 27.46 4.91
CA SER A 330 0.03 28.17 5.15
C SER A 330 0.16 29.70 5.20
N GLU A 331 1.37 30.19 5.46
CA GLU A 331 1.75 31.60 5.45
C GLU A 331 2.94 31.79 4.52
N THR A 332 3.17 32.99 3.97
CA THR A 332 4.34 33.29 3.11
C THR A 332 5.63 33.23 3.93
N MET A 333 6.15 32.03 4.13
CA MET A 333 7.40 31.75 4.82
C MET A 333 8.49 31.42 3.82
N VAL A 334 9.58 32.19 3.87
CA VAL A 334 10.78 31.94 3.05
C VAL A 334 11.82 31.26 3.93
N TRP A 335 12.05 29.97 3.70
CA TRP A 335 13.11 29.23 4.36
C TRP A 335 14.46 29.55 3.73
N ASN A 336 15.43 29.96 4.55
CA ASN A 336 16.83 29.98 4.14
C ASN A 336 17.40 28.57 4.32
N VAL A 337 17.46 27.81 3.21
CA VAL A 337 17.99 26.45 3.18
C VAL A 337 19.45 26.46 2.75
N VAL A 338 20.35 26.01 3.62
CA VAL A 338 21.79 25.90 3.36
C VAL A 338 22.18 24.42 3.45
N LEU A 339 22.49 23.79 2.30
CA LEU A 339 22.71 22.35 2.17
C LEU A 339 24.13 21.88 2.47
#